data_AF-A0A7J5ASA3-F1
#
_entry.id   AF-A0A7J5ASA3-F1
#
_cell.length_a   1.000
_cell.length_b   1.000
_cell.length_c   1.000
_cell.angle_alpha   90.00
_cell.angle_beta   90.00
_cell.angle_gamma   90.00
#
_symmetry.space_group_name_H-M   'P 1'
#
loop_
_entity.id
_entity.type
_entity.pdbx_description
1 polymer ?
#
loop_
_entity_poly.entity_id
_entity_poly.type
_entity_poly.pdbx_seq_one_letter_code
_entity_poly.pdbx_strand_id
1 'polypeptide(L)'
;MKEKFSIGDYNFSIDRNESTIEINENQITDLTIKADENVFDLLCDKENFEFSYGLYSPEFYAHQIDLGKSKQIVINEQNQNNYEIALYFMEHNNVDVNISILNNWIIILGKTYINGKKYPLEIKLCL
;
A
#
# COMPACT_ATOMS: atom_id res chain seq x y z
N MET A 1 -14.34 -10.15 -0.13
CA MET A 1 -12.94 -10.22 -0.61
C MET A 1 -12.07 -10.81 0.49
N LYS A 2 -10.79 -11.11 0.23
CA LYS A 2 -9.80 -11.40 1.27
C LYS A 2 -8.82 -10.24 1.36
N GLU A 3 -8.36 -9.96 2.57
CA GLU A 3 -7.32 -8.96 2.78
C GLU A 3 -6.01 -9.39 2.15
N LYS A 4 -5.26 -8.41 1.65
CA LYS A 4 -4.02 -8.65 0.94
C LYS A 4 -3.16 -7.39 0.94
N PHE A 5 -1.86 -7.57 1.12
CA PHE A 5 -0.84 -6.57 0.79
C PHE A 5 0.25 -7.31 0.04
N SER A 6 0.32 -7.09 -1.27
CA SER A 6 1.35 -7.71 -2.10
C SER A 6 2.11 -6.73 -2.95
N ILE A 7 3.40 -7.00 -3.07
CA ILE A 7 4.34 -6.32 -3.98
C ILE A 7 4.96 -7.41 -4.86
N GLY A 8 4.77 -7.30 -6.17
CA GLY A 8 5.15 -8.36 -7.11
C GLY A 8 4.43 -9.67 -6.78
N ASP A 9 5.20 -10.76 -6.67
CA ASP A 9 4.68 -12.10 -6.40
C ASP A 9 4.56 -12.43 -4.90
N TYR A 10 4.91 -11.48 -4.03
CA TYR A 10 4.99 -11.71 -2.58
C TYR A 10 3.81 -11.08 -1.86
N ASN A 11 3.12 -11.85 -1.03
CA ASN A 11 2.09 -11.37 -0.13
C ASN A 11 2.68 -11.22 1.27
N PHE A 12 2.75 -9.99 1.75
CA PHE A 12 3.28 -9.61 3.05
C PHE A 12 2.22 -9.67 4.16
N SER A 13 0.96 -9.92 3.79
CA SER A 13 -0.19 -9.81 4.71
C SER A 13 -0.31 -8.40 5.32
N ILE A 14 -1.37 -8.16 6.08
CA ILE A 14 -1.63 -6.86 6.69
C ILE A 14 -1.55 -7.04 8.20
N ASP A 15 -0.78 -6.18 8.87
CA ASP A 15 -0.87 -6.04 10.32
C ASP A 15 -2.00 -5.07 10.66
N ARG A 16 -3.12 -5.61 11.13
CA ARG A 16 -4.30 -4.83 11.52
C ARG A 16 -4.10 -3.99 12.77
N ASN A 17 -3.22 -4.41 13.69
CA ASN A 17 -3.02 -3.71 14.95
C ASN A 17 -2.16 -2.45 14.75
N GLU A 18 -1.26 -2.51 13.78
CA GLU A 18 -0.34 -1.43 13.45
C GLU A 18 -0.81 -0.56 12.27
N SER A 19 -1.95 -0.89 11.65
CA SER A 19 -2.55 -0.11 10.57
C SER A 19 -3.57 0.90 11.11
N THR A 20 -3.56 2.11 10.56
CA THR A 20 -4.52 3.18 10.84
C THR A 20 -5.45 3.38 9.65
N ILE A 21 -6.75 3.48 9.91
CA ILE A 21 -7.75 3.76 8.88
C ILE A 21 -8.75 4.79 9.41
N GLU A 22 -8.64 6.00 8.90
CA GLU A 22 -9.55 7.11 9.19
C GLU A 22 -10.09 7.67 7.87
N ILE A 23 -11.40 7.52 7.69
CA ILE A 23 -12.11 8.00 6.51
C ILE A 23 -13.33 8.79 6.97
N ASN A 24 -13.47 10.00 6.42
CA ASN A 24 -14.65 10.82 6.58
C ASN A 24 -15.36 10.97 5.22
N GLU A 25 -16.52 10.33 5.06
CA GLU A 25 -17.28 10.26 3.80
C GLU A 25 -16.45 9.70 2.62
N ASN A 26 -15.91 10.59 1.79
CA ASN A 26 -15.08 10.27 0.62
C ASN A 26 -13.62 10.73 0.79
N GLN A 27 -13.28 11.24 1.97
CA GLN A 27 -11.94 11.73 2.28
C GLN A 27 -11.21 10.73 3.15
N ILE A 28 -10.04 10.29 2.69
CA ILE A 28 -9.06 9.60 3.53
C ILE A 28 -8.35 10.67 4.35
N THR A 29 -8.54 10.67 5.67
CA THR A 29 -7.85 11.62 6.56
C THR A 29 -6.49 11.08 6.97
N ASP A 30 -6.44 9.81 7.37
CA ASP A 30 -5.24 9.07 7.71
C ASP A 30 -5.43 7.61 7.25
N LEU A 31 -4.57 7.13 6.36
CA LEU A 31 -4.50 5.74 5.98
C LEU A 31 -3.05 5.31 6.02
N THR A 32 -2.73 4.45 6.96
CA THR A 32 -1.45 3.77 7.07
C THR A 32 -1.72 2.27 7.13
N ILE A 33 -1.23 1.52 6.14
CA ILE A 33 -1.39 0.07 6.05
C ILE A 33 -0.01 -0.55 6.19
N LYS A 34 0.25 -1.17 7.34
CA LYS A 34 1.50 -1.90 7.59
C LYS A 34 1.37 -3.37 7.19
N ALA A 35 2.45 -3.90 6.63
CA ALA A 35 2.59 -5.33 6.44
C ALA A 35 2.86 -6.05 7.78
N ASP A 36 2.63 -7.37 7.80
CA ASP A 36 2.93 -8.20 8.98
C ASP A 36 4.44 -8.49 9.03
N GLU A 37 5.09 -8.05 10.10
CA GLU A 37 6.54 -8.20 10.29
C GLU A 37 6.95 -9.68 10.37
N ASN A 38 6.15 -10.55 11.00
CA ASN A 38 6.48 -11.98 11.07
C ASN A 38 6.38 -12.63 9.68
N VAL A 39 5.42 -12.21 8.87
CA VAL A 39 5.31 -12.68 7.48
C VAL A 39 6.51 -12.19 6.67
N PHE A 40 6.96 -10.96 6.88
CA PHE A 40 8.17 -10.43 6.26
C PHE A 40 9.42 -11.22 6.67
N ASP A 41 9.64 -11.47 7.95
CA ASP A 41 10.76 -12.28 8.45
C ASP A 41 10.78 -13.67 7.80
N LEU A 42 9.62 -14.33 7.71
CA LEU A 42 9.49 -15.64 7.04
C LEU A 42 9.73 -15.58 5.53
N LEU A 43 9.52 -14.42 4.88
CA LEU A 43 9.89 -14.21 3.48
C LEU A 43 11.40 -14.04 3.36
N CYS A 44 12.05 -13.30 4.26
CA CYS A 44 13.49 -13.09 4.30
C CYS A 44 14.29 -14.40 4.44
N ASP A 45 13.74 -15.40 5.12
CA ASP A 45 14.34 -16.73 5.24
C ASP A 45 14.35 -17.55 3.93
N LYS A 46 13.64 -17.10 2.88
CA LYS A 46 13.57 -17.81 1.60
C LYS A 46 14.74 -17.40 0.70
N GLU A 47 15.47 -18.39 0.18
CA GLU A 47 16.63 -18.18 -0.71
C GLU A 47 16.36 -17.30 -1.94
N ASN A 48 15.12 -17.33 -2.46
CA ASN A 48 14.74 -16.61 -3.68
C ASN A 48 13.95 -15.32 -3.42
N PHE A 49 13.88 -14.85 -2.18
CA PHE A 49 13.15 -13.61 -1.88
C PHE A 49 13.94 -12.39 -2.34
N GLU A 50 13.39 -11.69 -3.33
CA GLU A 50 14.05 -10.54 -3.98
C GLU A 50 14.27 -9.36 -3.02
N PHE A 51 13.48 -9.27 -1.94
CA PHE A 51 13.56 -8.17 -0.98
C PHE A 51 14.21 -8.55 0.36
N SER A 52 15.02 -9.62 0.38
CA SER A 52 15.75 -10.10 1.56
C SER A 52 16.74 -9.09 2.16
N TYR A 53 17.03 -7.98 1.46
CA TYR A 53 17.82 -6.87 1.96
C TYR A 53 17.03 -5.87 2.85
N GLY A 54 15.70 -5.98 2.90
CA GLY A 54 14.86 -5.09 3.70
C GLY A 54 15.06 -5.33 5.20
N LEU A 55 15.01 -4.26 5.99
CA LEU A 55 15.16 -4.31 7.45
C LEU A 55 13.81 -4.33 8.19
N TYR A 56 12.75 -3.87 7.52
CA TYR A 56 11.41 -3.76 8.06
C TYR A 56 10.41 -4.14 6.97
N SER A 57 9.24 -4.65 7.35
CA SER A 57 8.15 -4.90 6.42
C SER A 57 7.66 -3.60 5.75
N PRO A 58 7.08 -3.69 4.53
CA PRO A 58 6.62 -2.51 3.81
C PRO A 58 5.39 -1.85 4.44
N GLU A 59 5.29 -0.54 4.30
CA GLU A 59 4.17 0.27 4.76
C GLU A 59 3.66 1.14 3.60
N PHE A 60 2.35 1.13 3.37
CA PHE A 60 1.70 2.06 2.45
C PHE A 60 0.98 3.13 3.25
N TYR A 61 1.20 4.41 2.90
CA TYR A 61 0.44 5.49 3.51
C TYR A 61 -0.15 6.43 2.47
N ALA A 62 -1.27 7.04 2.82
CA ALA A 62 -2.04 7.97 2.02
C ALA A 62 -2.82 8.92 2.94
N HIS A 63 -2.42 10.18 3.02
CA HIS A 63 -3.03 11.15 3.92
C HIS A 63 -3.75 12.27 3.15
N GLN A 64 -4.85 12.74 3.71
CA GLN A 64 -5.63 13.88 3.20
C GLN A 64 -6.03 13.74 1.71
N ILE A 65 -6.45 12.53 1.29
CA ILE A 65 -6.84 12.25 -0.10
C ILE A 65 -8.36 12.36 -0.26
N ASP A 66 -8.82 13.27 -1.12
CA ASP A 66 -10.22 13.31 -1.57
C ASP A 66 -10.44 12.33 -2.74
N LEU A 67 -11.25 11.30 -2.50
CA LEU A 67 -11.61 10.29 -3.50
C LEU A 67 -12.72 10.76 -4.45
N GLY A 68 -13.23 11.99 -4.27
CA GLY A 68 -14.32 12.56 -5.02
C GLY A 68 -15.64 11.78 -4.88
N LYS A 69 -16.64 12.20 -5.65
CA LYS A 69 -18.00 11.61 -5.60
C LYS A 69 -18.06 10.15 -6.00
N SER A 70 -17.11 9.70 -6.82
CA SER A 70 -17.01 8.30 -7.27
C SER A 70 -16.30 7.39 -6.27
N LYS A 71 -15.86 7.90 -5.11
CA LYS A 71 -15.08 7.15 -4.12
C LYS A 71 -13.86 6.46 -4.74
N GLN A 72 -13.22 7.12 -5.70
CA GLN A 72 -12.04 6.62 -6.38
C GLN A 72 -11.16 7.77 -6.90
N ILE A 73 -9.85 7.55 -6.88
CA ILE A 73 -8.87 8.47 -7.46
C ILE A 73 -7.75 7.68 -8.15
N VAL A 74 -7.18 8.27 -9.19
CA VAL A 74 -5.97 7.78 -9.84
C VAL A 74 -4.81 8.71 -9.49
N ILE A 75 -3.77 8.14 -8.89
CA ILE A 75 -2.51 8.80 -8.56
C ILE A 75 -1.43 8.18 -9.42
N ASN A 76 -0.62 9.01 -10.08
CA ASN A 76 0.44 8.59 -10.99
C ASN A 76 1.58 9.61 -10.98
N GLU A 77 2.61 9.37 -11.80
CA GLU A 77 3.81 10.22 -11.88
C GLU A 77 3.54 11.71 -12.15
N GLN A 78 2.41 12.04 -12.79
CA GLN A 78 2.06 13.43 -13.11
C GLN A 78 1.45 14.19 -11.94
N ASN A 79 0.84 13.51 -10.97
CA ASN A 79 0.10 14.14 -9.87
C ASN A 79 0.48 13.66 -8.46
N GLN A 80 1.33 12.63 -8.31
CA GLN A 80 1.67 12.07 -7.00
C GLN A 80 2.25 13.10 -6.04
N ASN A 81 3.00 14.09 -6.54
CA ASN A 81 3.58 15.16 -5.73
C ASN A 81 2.53 16.12 -5.14
N ASN A 82 1.27 16.02 -5.57
CA ASN A 82 0.16 16.78 -5.00
C ASN A 82 -0.46 16.08 -3.79
N TYR A 83 -0.02 14.86 -3.47
CA TYR A 83 -0.60 14.01 -2.43
C TYR A 83 0.50 13.55 -1.46
N GLU A 84 0.13 13.40 -0.19
CA GLU A 84 0.97 12.76 0.80
C GLU A 84 0.74 11.25 0.72
N ILE A 85 1.47 10.59 -0.17
CA ILE A 85 1.30 9.17 -0.48
C ILE A 85 2.63 8.54 -0.88
N ALA A 86 2.94 7.37 -0.33
CA ALA A 86 4.05 6.55 -0.82
C ALA A 86 3.90 5.09 -0.33
N LEU A 87 4.79 4.24 -0.85
CA LEU A 87 5.12 2.98 -0.22
C LEU A 87 6.48 3.12 0.48
N TYR A 88 6.50 3.16 1.80
CA TYR A 88 7.73 3.06 2.56
C TYR A 88 8.23 1.61 2.57
N PHE A 89 9.40 1.40 1.98
CA PHE A 89 10.12 0.14 2.10
C PHE A 89 11.60 0.42 1.92
N MET A 90 12.30 0.58 3.06
CA MET A 90 13.65 1.17 3.21
C MET A 90 13.74 2.66 2.80
N GLU A 91 13.05 3.04 1.73
CA GLU A 91 12.89 4.40 1.24
C GLU A 91 11.41 4.68 0.90
N HIS A 92 11.06 5.95 0.72
CA HIS A 92 9.73 6.34 0.25
C HIS A 92 9.65 6.13 -1.26
N ASN A 93 9.01 5.04 -1.67
CA ASN A 93 8.87 4.66 -3.06
C ASN A 93 7.63 5.31 -3.68
N ASN A 94 7.81 5.87 -4.86
CA ASN A 94 6.72 6.40 -5.68
C ASN A 94 5.69 5.31 -6.01
N VAL A 95 4.45 5.74 -6.19
CA VAL A 95 3.33 4.86 -6.52
C VAL A 95 2.54 5.41 -7.72
N ASP A 96 2.03 4.50 -8.53
CA ASP A 96 1.04 4.79 -9.58
C ASP A 96 -0.11 3.81 -9.38
N VAL A 97 -1.17 4.29 -8.74
CA VAL A 97 -2.24 3.49 -8.15
C VAL A 97 -3.62 4.12 -8.38
N ASN A 98 -4.61 3.26 -8.50
CA ASN A 98 -6.00 3.61 -8.27
C ASN A 98 -6.36 3.26 -6.82
N ILE A 99 -6.85 4.25 -6.07
CA ILE A 99 -7.40 4.05 -4.72
C ILE A 99 -8.91 4.16 -4.84
N SER A 100 -9.64 3.19 -4.31
CA SER A 100 -11.10 3.20 -4.31
C SER A 100 -11.70 2.62 -3.03
N ILE A 101 -12.90 3.10 -2.66
CA ILE A 101 -13.71 2.52 -1.59
C ILE A 101 -14.93 1.86 -2.21
N LEU A 102 -15.05 0.54 -2.05
CA LEU A 102 -16.15 -0.26 -2.58
C LEU A 102 -16.65 -1.26 -1.53
N ASN A 103 -17.95 -1.26 -1.25
CA ASN A 103 -18.62 -2.25 -0.38
C ASN A 103 -17.93 -2.46 0.98
N ASN A 104 -17.49 -1.39 1.64
CA ASN A 104 -16.74 -1.43 2.91
C ASN A 104 -15.31 -2.00 2.78
N TRP A 105 -14.68 -1.82 1.61
CA TRP A 105 -13.27 -2.15 1.38
C TRP A 105 -12.53 -0.95 0.81
N ILE A 106 -11.30 -0.72 1.28
CA ILE A 106 -10.30 0.05 0.54
C ILE A 106 -9.61 -0.91 -0.42
N ILE A 107 -9.47 -0.47 -1.68
CA ILE A 107 -8.80 -1.19 -2.74
C ILE A 107 -7.78 -0.24 -3.37
N ILE A 108 -6.50 -0.59 -3.25
CA ILE A 108 -5.38 0.12 -3.87
C ILE A 108 -4.74 -0.84 -4.87
N LEU A 109 -4.79 -0.48 -6.15
CA LEU A 109 -4.27 -1.31 -7.25
C LEU A 109 -3.39 -0.49 -8.16
N GLY A 110 -2.22 -1.01 -8.50
CA GLY A 110 -1.34 -0.36 -9.45
C GLY A 110 0.08 -0.90 -9.38
N LYS A 111 1.04 0.00 -9.24
CA LYS A 111 2.46 -0.32 -9.19
C LYS A 111 3.21 0.63 -8.25
N THR A 112 4.35 0.14 -7.78
CA THR A 112 5.37 0.91 -7.07
C THR A 112 6.73 0.73 -7.76
N TYR A 113 7.69 1.57 -7.43
CA TYR A 113 9.05 1.51 -7.95
C TYR A 113 10.04 1.35 -6.80
N ILE A 114 10.63 0.16 -6.66
CA ILE A 114 11.60 -0.15 -5.61
C ILE A 114 12.96 -0.35 -6.27
N ASN A 115 13.98 0.39 -5.84
CA ASN A 115 15.33 0.35 -6.45
C ASN A 115 15.30 0.53 -7.99
N GLY A 116 14.42 1.41 -8.48
CA GLY A 116 14.24 1.68 -9.91
C GLY A 116 13.53 0.58 -10.71
N LYS A 117 13.18 -0.55 -10.08
CA LYS A 117 12.37 -1.61 -10.70
C LYS A 117 10.89 -1.43 -10.38
N LYS A 118 10.06 -1.69 -11.36
CA LYS A 118 8.60 -1.60 -11.24
C LYS A 118 8.01 -2.91 -10.71
N TYR A 119 7.19 -2.82 -9.67
CA TYR A 119 6.46 -3.96 -9.11
C TYR A 119 4.96 -3.69 -9.10
N PRO A 120 4.12 -4.68 -9.47
CA PRO A 120 2.70 -4.65 -9.17
C PRO A 120 2.47 -4.43 -7.67
N LEU A 121 1.52 -3.55 -7.33
CA LEU A 121 1.08 -3.29 -5.98
C LEU A 121 -0.42 -3.57 -5.88
N GLU A 122 -0.80 -4.41 -4.92
CA GLU A 122 -2.19 -4.72 -4.62
C GLU A 122 -2.40 -4.72 -3.11
N ILE A 123 -3.26 -3.81 -2.64
CA ILE A 123 -3.69 -3.74 -1.26
C ILE A 123 -5.22 -3.79 -1.21
N LYS A 124 -5.76 -4.69 -0.39
CA LYS A 124 -7.19 -4.87 -0.16
C LYS A 124 -7.41 -4.97 1.33
N LEU A 125 -8.20 -4.06 1.87
CA LEU A 125 -8.42 -3.93 3.31
C LEU A 125 -9.91 -3.74 3.59
N CYS A 126 -10.48 -4.53 4.50
CA CYS A 126 -11.85 -4.32 4.95
C CYS A 126 -11.91 -3.11 5.91
N LEU A 127 -12.90 -2.25 5.76
CA LEU A 127 -13.17 -1.13 6.67
C LEU A 127 -13.91 -1.58 7.93
#